data_AF-A0A839THJ0-F1
#
_entry.id   AF-A0A839THJ0-F1
#
_cell.length_a   1.000
_cell.length_b   1.000
_cell.length_c   1.000
_cell.angle_alpha   90.00
_cell.angle_beta   90.00
_cell.angle_gamma   90.00
#
_symmetry.space_group_name_H-M   'P 1'
#
loop_
_entity.id
_entity.type
_entity.pdbx_description
1 polymer ?
#
loop_
_entity_poly.entity_id
_entity_poly.type
_entity_poly.pdbx_seq_one_letter_code
_entity_poly.pdbx_strand_id
1 'polypeptide(L)'
;MTTDHAVERWAVYETSIHSSEAIGNPYRDVWLLAVFRNGDRVVKADGFYDGDGAYKIRFMPDSVGRWVFSTKSNIPSMDGIAGEFECMDPGSGNHGMVRTVSPDHFEYEDGTLYMPFGTTCYAWIHQSEALQDETLAVLKASPFNKIRMCVFPKRYTYNTAEPELFPFQGSKELGFDLERFEPRFFRKLERRIKQLGDMGIEADIILFHPYDKGHWGFDRMSAEDDDAYLRYVIARLSAYRNVWWSLANEYDFMREKRTEDWDRFFQIVQQHDPYQHLRSIHNGTKMYDPSSLHLYDHAKPWVDHVSLQHWDLTVTDAIRRQYNKPVVIDECCYEGDIPRRWGNITGEEMTHRFWEGMARGGYVGHGETYLHQDNIIWWSHGGQLHGTSPERIRFLRQILEDAPGKPVVLDTVKDVPAIGMEGGYYLLYFGVHRPAVFPMELPEGKEFTAEVIDTQSMTIERLKGTFSGACSIPLPGRPYLALRVRSLDSSAMNRQ
;
A
#
# COMPACT_ATOMS: atom_id res chain seq x y z
N MET A 1 39.47 -2.26 9.57
CA MET A 1 39.17 -2.74 8.21
C MET A 1 37.70 -2.43 8.00
N THR A 2 37.40 -1.31 7.36
CA THR A 2 36.04 -0.97 6.92
C THR A 2 35.69 -1.92 5.79
N THR A 3 34.71 -2.80 6.01
CA THR A 3 34.22 -3.76 5.02
C THR A 3 33.40 -3.01 3.97
N ASP A 4 33.87 -2.94 2.72
CA ASP A 4 33.18 -2.35 1.55
C ASP A 4 31.88 -3.10 1.14
N HIS A 5 31.40 -4.03 1.97
CA HIS A 5 30.23 -4.89 1.73
C HIS A 5 29.34 -5.01 2.98
N ALA A 6 29.08 -3.91 3.68
CA ALA A 6 28.10 -3.88 4.77
C ALA A 6 26.75 -3.36 4.26
N VAL A 7 25.65 -4.03 4.61
CA VAL A 7 24.27 -3.59 4.36
C VAL A 7 23.46 -3.68 5.64
N GLU A 8 22.47 -2.82 5.83
CA GLU A 8 21.55 -2.94 6.96
C GLU A 8 20.61 -4.14 6.77
N ARG A 9 20.16 -4.73 7.88
CA ARG A 9 18.98 -5.60 7.89
C ARG A 9 17.82 -4.89 7.21
N TRP A 10 17.11 -5.59 6.33
CA TRP A 10 16.01 -5.06 5.50
C TRP A 10 16.40 -4.01 4.44
N ALA A 11 17.70 -3.81 4.17
CA ALA A 11 18.16 -3.05 3.01
C ALA A 11 18.48 -3.97 1.82
N VAL A 12 18.62 -3.40 0.62
CA VAL A 12 18.96 -4.16 -0.58
C VAL A 12 20.47 -4.41 -0.64
N TYR A 13 20.87 -5.68 -0.60
CA TYR A 13 22.14 -6.14 -1.14
C TYR A 13 21.99 -6.44 -2.64
N GLU A 14 22.90 -5.95 -3.47
CA GLU A 14 22.91 -6.21 -4.92
C GLU A 14 24.30 -6.70 -5.35
N THR A 15 24.33 -7.76 -6.16
CA THR A 15 25.52 -8.18 -6.89
C THR A 15 25.23 -8.28 -8.38
N SER A 16 26.23 -7.99 -9.20
CA SER A 16 26.15 -8.00 -10.66
C SER A 16 27.18 -8.95 -11.25
N ILE A 17 26.74 -9.79 -12.18
CA ILE A 17 27.56 -10.75 -12.91
C ILE A 17 27.50 -10.38 -14.39
N HIS A 18 28.64 -10.18 -15.01
CA HIS A 18 28.72 -9.95 -16.45
C HIS A 18 29.04 -11.26 -17.15
N SER A 19 28.21 -11.63 -18.13
CA SER A 19 28.47 -12.76 -19.01
C SER A 19 28.34 -12.34 -20.47
N SER A 20 29.32 -12.75 -21.28
CA SER A 20 29.31 -12.57 -22.73
C SER A 20 28.79 -13.82 -23.47
N GLU A 21 28.38 -14.85 -22.74
CA GLU A 21 27.86 -16.08 -23.34
C GLU A 21 26.45 -15.84 -23.91
N ALA A 22 26.29 -16.07 -25.21
CA ALA A 22 25.01 -15.92 -25.89
C ALA A 22 24.21 -17.23 -25.81
N ILE A 23 23.24 -17.28 -24.88
CA ILE A 23 22.22 -18.32 -24.82
C ILE A 23 20.87 -17.68 -25.15
N GLY A 24 20.40 -17.90 -26.38
CA GLY A 24 19.05 -17.53 -26.82
C GLY A 24 18.60 -16.12 -26.43
N ASN A 25 17.39 -16.04 -25.87
CA ASN A 25 16.84 -14.85 -25.25
C ASN A 25 17.21 -14.80 -23.75
N PRO A 26 18.02 -13.82 -23.29
CA PRO A 26 18.49 -13.74 -21.91
C PRO A 26 17.39 -13.51 -20.86
N TYR A 27 16.18 -13.14 -21.29
CA TYR A 27 15.03 -12.96 -20.38
C TYR A 27 14.16 -14.22 -20.24
N ARG A 28 14.30 -15.19 -21.15
CA ARG A 28 13.45 -16.40 -21.21
C ARG A 28 14.26 -17.67 -21.01
N ASP A 29 15.41 -17.75 -21.66
CA ASP A 29 16.23 -18.97 -21.76
C ASP A 29 17.28 -19.07 -20.67
N VAL A 30 17.50 -18.02 -19.88
CA VAL A 30 18.52 -17.96 -18.84
C VAL A 30 17.86 -17.90 -17.47
N TRP A 31 18.24 -18.83 -16.58
CA TRP A 31 17.88 -18.77 -15.18
C TRP A 31 19.14 -18.55 -14.33
N LEU A 32 19.00 -17.72 -13.31
CA LEU A 32 20.03 -17.41 -12.34
C LEU A 32 19.38 -17.41 -10.96
N LEU A 33 19.99 -18.11 -10.01
CA LEU A 33 19.50 -18.22 -8.64
C LEU A 33 20.68 -18.06 -7.69
N ALA A 34 20.55 -17.26 -6.65
CA ALA A 34 21.50 -17.27 -5.52
C ALA A 34 20.89 -17.96 -4.30
N VAL A 35 21.72 -18.72 -3.60
CA VAL A 35 21.41 -19.31 -2.30
C VAL A 35 22.20 -18.56 -1.23
N PHE A 36 21.52 -17.71 -0.47
CA PHE A 36 22.08 -16.93 0.63
C PHE A 36 21.98 -17.71 1.95
N ARG A 37 23.02 -17.61 2.79
CA ARG A 37 23.11 -18.30 4.08
C ARG A 37 23.68 -17.39 5.18
N ASN A 38 23.06 -17.44 6.35
CA ASN A 38 23.55 -16.89 7.63
C ASN A 38 23.28 -17.95 8.71
N GLY A 39 24.31 -18.69 9.11
CA GLY A 39 24.14 -19.90 9.93
C GLY A 39 23.19 -20.90 9.27
N ASP A 40 22.12 -21.27 9.97
CA ASP A 40 21.08 -22.19 9.49
C ASP A 40 20.01 -21.50 8.61
N ARG A 41 19.97 -20.16 8.59
CA ARG A 41 19.03 -19.41 7.74
C ARG A 41 19.45 -19.55 6.29
N VAL A 42 18.52 -19.99 5.44
CA VAL A 42 18.71 -20.11 3.98
C VAL A 42 17.61 -19.37 3.26
N VAL A 43 17.99 -18.51 2.31
CA VAL A 43 17.06 -17.83 1.41
C VAL A 43 17.52 -18.01 -0.03
N LYS A 44 16.57 -18.22 -0.93
CA LYS A 44 16.81 -18.31 -2.36
C LYS A 44 16.25 -17.07 -3.02
N ALA A 45 17.02 -16.41 -3.86
CA ALA A 45 16.57 -15.26 -4.63
C ALA A 45 16.89 -15.46 -6.11
N ASP A 46 15.89 -15.21 -6.95
CA ASP A 46 16.04 -15.25 -8.40
C ASP A 46 16.84 -14.03 -8.88
N GLY A 47 17.74 -14.27 -9.82
CA GLY A 47 18.43 -13.24 -10.57
C GLY A 47 17.66 -12.84 -11.83
N PHE A 48 18.06 -11.74 -12.45
CA PHE A 48 17.43 -11.21 -13.65
C PHE A 48 18.46 -10.59 -14.59
N TYR A 49 18.18 -10.60 -15.89
CA TYR A 49 18.98 -9.88 -16.88
C TYR A 49 18.64 -8.38 -16.86
N ASP A 50 19.64 -7.52 -16.87
CA ASP A 50 19.49 -6.06 -16.76
C ASP A 50 20.06 -5.31 -17.99
N GLY A 51 20.25 -6.02 -19.12
CA GLY A 51 20.82 -5.46 -20.34
C GLY A 51 22.35 -5.49 -20.39
N ASP A 52 22.91 -5.27 -21.59
CA ASP A 52 24.36 -5.15 -21.82
C ASP A 52 25.23 -6.28 -21.21
N GLY A 53 24.72 -7.52 -21.23
CA GLY A 53 25.41 -8.68 -20.66
C GLY A 53 25.43 -8.74 -19.13
N ALA A 54 24.74 -7.82 -18.44
CA ALA A 54 24.66 -7.77 -16.99
C ALA A 54 23.48 -8.57 -16.46
N TYR A 55 23.76 -9.49 -15.52
CA TYR A 55 22.77 -10.19 -14.72
C TYR A 55 22.90 -9.75 -13.27
N LYS A 56 21.79 -9.52 -12.60
CA LYS A 56 21.76 -9.01 -11.23
C LYS A 56 21.04 -9.97 -10.32
N ILE A 57 21.45 -9.95 -9.06
CA ILE A 57 20.78 -10.64 -7.96
C ILE A 57 20.61 -9.62 -6.85
N ARG A 58 19.38 -9.48 -6.37
CA ARG A 58 19.05 -8.64 -5.21
C ARG A 58 18.61 -9.50 -4.04
N PHE A 59 19.08 -9.15 -2.86
CA PHE A 59 18.77 -9.85 -1.63
C PHE A 59 18.50 -8.88 -0.50
N MET A 60 17.48 -9.16 0.32
CA MET A 60 17.16 -8.37 1.50
C MET A 60 17.38 -9.24 2.76
N PRO A 61 18.47 -9.02 3.51
CA PRO A 61 18.80 -9.85 4.66
C PRO A 61 17.84 -9.56 5.83
N ASP A 62 17.41 -10.63 6.52
CA ASP A 62 16.49 -10.58 7.67
C ASP A 62 17.19 -10.84 9.01
N SER A 63 18.50 -11.10 8.99
CA SER A 63 19.29 -11.49 10.16
C SER A 63 20.66 -10.80 10.14
N VAL A 64 21.09 -10.26 11.28
CA VAL A 64 22.39 -9.58 11.45
C VAL A 64 23.54 -10.59 11.40
N GLY A 65 24.70 -10.15 10.93
CA GLY A 65 25.94 -10.92 10.84
C GLY A 65 26.34 -11.27 9.42
N ARG A 66 27.36 -12.12 9.29
CA ARG A 66 27.92 -12.52 7.99
C ARG A 66 26.95 -13.37 7.19
N TRP A 67 26.69 -12.95 5.96
CA TRP A 67 25.99 -13.72 4.94
C TRP A 67 26.97 -14.20 3.88
N VAL A 68 26.80 -15.44 3.43
CA VAL A 68 27.52 -16.01 2.28
C VAL A 68 26.51 -16.45 1.23
N PHE A 69 26.89 -16.40 -0.04
CA PHE A 69 26.05 -16.90 -1.12
C PHE A 69 26.83 -17.71 -2.14
N SER A 70 26.10 -18.56 -2.86
CA SER A 70 26.57 -19.24 -4.07
C SER A 70 25.48 -19.18 -5.14
N THR A 71 25.86 -18.92 -6.39
CA THR A 71 24.93 -18.91 -7.51
C THR A 71 24.73 -20.29 -8.13
N LYS A 72 23.59 -20.46 -8.80
CA LYS A 72 23.30 -21.53 -9.74
C LYS A 72 22.78 -20.93 -11.04
N SER A 73 23.22 -21.44 -12.18
CA SER A 73 22.72 -21.00 -13.49
C SER A 73 22.86 -22.08 -14.57
N ASN A 74 22.08 -21.97 -15.64
CA ASN A 74 22.36 -22.72 -16.87
C ASN A 74 23.50 -22.12 -17.71
N ILE A 75 24.00 -20.93 -17.37
CA ILE A 75 25.22 -20.38 -17.97
C ILE A 75 26.42 -20.78 -17.11
N PRO A 76 27.39 -21.56 -17.63
CA PRO A 76 28.56 -22.00 -16.87
C PRO A 76 29.36 -20.89 -16.21
N SER A 77 29.55 -19.74 -16.88
CA SER A 77 30.24 -18.58 -16.28
C SER A 77 29.52 -17.93 -15.11
N MET A 78 28.23 -18.23 -14.91
CA MET A 78 27.42 -17.69 -13.81
C MET A 78 27.08 -18.74 -12.73
N ASP A 79 27.48 -20.01 -12.93
CA ASP A 79 27.23 -21.09 -11.99
C ASP A 79 28.35 -21.19 -10.94
N GLY A 80 27.99 -21.40 -9.67
CA GLY A 80 28.97 -21.59 -8.59
C GLY A 80 29.76 -20.34 -8.18
N ILE A 81 29.38 -19.14 -8.63
CA ILE A 81 29.98 -17.89 -8.13
C ILE A 81 29.63 -17.74 -6.66
N ALA A 82 30.64 -17.50 -5.82
CA ALA A 82 30.47 -17.31 -4.39
C ALA A 82 30.83 -15.88 -3.97
N GLY A 83 30.20 -15.42 -2.91
CA GLY A 83 30.52 -14.13 -2.29
C GLY A 83 29.98 -14.03 -0.87
N GLU A 84 30.27 -12.91 -0.22
CA GLU A 84 29.84 -12.63 1.14
C GLU A 84 29.64 -11.15 1.39
N PHE A 85 28.87 -10.85 2.44
CA PHE A 85 28.64 -9.49 2.91
C PHE A 85 28.26 -9.52 4.41
N GLU A 86 28.38 -8.38 5.08
CA GLU A 86 27.98 -8.24 6.48
C GLU A 86 26.60 -7.56 6.57
N CYS A 87 25.65 -8.18 7.27
CA CYS A 87 24.37 -7.56 7.60
C CYS A 87 24.48 -6.87 8.96
N MET A 88 24.21 -5.57 9.01
CA MET A 88 24.25 -4.75 10.21
C MET A 88 22.86 -4.55 10.79
N ASP A 89 22.78 -4.06 12.03
CA ASP A 89 21.51 -3.60 12.59
C ASP A 89 20.85 -2.53 11.69
N PRO A 90 19.51 -2.48 11.65
CA PRO A 90 18.80 -1.48 10.86
C PRO A 90 19.10 -0.06 11.39
N GLY A 91 19.23 0.88 10.46
CA GLY A 91 19.39 2.29 10.77
C GLY A 91 18.10 2.92 11.31
N SER A 92 18.20 4.15 11.80
CA SER A 92 17.04 4.92 12.26
C SER A 92 16.02 5.10 11.13
N GLY A 93 14.77 4.70 11.37
CA GLY A 93 13.67 4.76 10.39
C GLY A 93 13.58 3.56 9.45
N ASN A 94 14.47 2.56 9.59
CA ASN A 94 14.35 1.28 8.91
C ASN A 94 13.62 0.27 9.81
N HIS A 95 12.31 0.18 9.64
CA HIS A 95 11.44 -0.68 10.45
C HIS A 95 11.26 -2.10 9.86
N GLY A 96 11.82 -2.36 8.69
CA GLY A 96 11.58 -3.58 7.91
C GLY A 96 10.32 -3.52 7.07
N MET A 97 9.81 -4.67 6.61
CA MET A 97 8.56 -4.73 5.84
C MET A 97 7.34 -4.57 6.73
N VAL A 98 6.23 -4.12 6.16
CA VAL A 98 4.92 -4.22 6.80
C VAL A 98 4.37 -5.65 6.69
N ARG A 99 3.78 -6.16 7.78
CA ARG A 99 3.18 -7.48 7.93
C ARG A 99 1.75 -7.39 8.45
N THR A 100 0.90 -8.32 8.02
CA THR A 100 -0.37 -8.59 8.69
C THR A 100 -0.08 -9.41 9.95
N VAL A 101 -0.37 -8.84 11.12
CA VAL A 101 -0.11 -9.48 12.43
C VAL A 101 -1.37 -9.92 13.15
N SER A 102 -2.51 -9.37 12.75
CA SER A 102 -3.84 -9.71 13.26
C SER A 102 -4.90 -9.42 12.20
N PRO A 103 -6.16 -9.84 12.40
CA PRO A 103 -7.26 -9.47 11.52
C PRO A 103 -7.52 -7.97 11.38
N ASP A 104 -6.98 -7.15 12.27
CA ASP A 104 -7.31 -5.72 12.35
C ASP A 104 -6.09 -4.80 12.15
N HIS A 105 -4.86 -5.33 12.21
CA HIS A 105 -3.65 -4.50 12.27
C HIS A 105 -2.52 -4.97 11.37
N PHE A 106 -1.73 -3.98 10.95
CA PHE A 106 -0.44 -4.15 10.34
C PHE A 106 0.67 -3.68 11.27
N GLU A 107 1.82 -4.34 11.24
CA GLU A 107 3.02 -3.91 11.95
C GLU A 107 4.23 -4.04 11.03
N TYR A 108 5.22 -3.18 11.23
CA TYR A 108 6.54 -3.40 10.67
C TYR A 108 7.23 -4.59 11.36
N GLU A 109 8.29 -5.13 10.74
CA GLU A 109 9.03 -6.29 11.29
C GLU A 109 9.74 -5.99 12.63
N ASP A 110 9.94 -4.73 13.00
CA ASP A 110 10.41 -4.33 14.33
C ASP A 110 9.30 -4.21 15.41
N GLY A 111 8.04 -4.47 15.04
CA GLY A 111 6.87 -4.39 15.93
C GLY A 111 6.19 -3.02 15.99
N THR A 112 6.69 -2.03 15.24
CA THR A 112 6.05 -0.70 15.13
C THR A 112 4.70 -0.82 14.42
N LEU A 113 3.63 -0.29 15.03
CA LEU A 113 2.30 -0.26 14.41
C LEU A 113 2.33 0.50 13.09
N TYR A 114 1.77 -0.10 12.04
CA TYR A 114 1.57 0.55 10.75
C TYR A 114 0.07 0.76 10.51
N MET A 115 -0.31 2.01 10.28
CA MET A 115 -1.67 2.36 9.87
C MET A 115 -1.60 2.93 8.45
N PRO A 116 -2.15 2.23 7.44
CA PRO A 116 -2.20 2.75 6.08
C PRO A 116 -3.02 4.05 5.99
N PHE A 117 -2.33 5.16 5.72
CA PHE A 117 -2.89 6.41 5.22
C PHE A 117 -2.44 6.54 3.77
N GLY A 118 -3.21 5.93 2.87
CA GLY A 118 -2.86 5.84 1.45
C GLY A 118 -3.27 7.06 0.64
N THR A 119 -2.62 7.27 -0.49
CA THR A 119 -3.09 8.14 -1.58
C THR A 119 -2.97 7.43 -2.94
N THR A 120 -3.59 7.98 -3.98
CA THR A 120 -3.64 7.36 -5.31
C THR A 120 -3.01 8.24 -6.36
N CYS A 121 -2.07 7.67 -7.12
CA CYS A 121 -1.34 8.38 -8.16
C CYS A 121 -0.92 7.42 -9.27
N TYR A 122 -1.87 6.88 -10.03
CA TYR A 122 -1.67 5.65 -10.78
C TYR A 122 -0.51 5.64 -11.78
N ALA A 123 -0.27 6.74 -12.51
CA ALA A 123 0.67 6.80 -13.63
C ALA A 123 1.78 7.84 -13.46
N TRP A 124 2.10 8.19 -12.22
CA TRP A 124 3.05 9.25 -11.91
C TRP A 124 4.46 8.97 -12.44
N ILE A 125 4.91 7.71 -12.37
CA ILE A 125 6.22 7.29 -12.90
C ILE A 125 6.34 7.38 -14.44
N HIS A 126 5.21 7.56 -15.12
CA HIS A 126 5.13 7.69 -16.58
C HIS A 126 5.11 9.14 -17.04
N GLN A 127 5.15 10.09 -16.10
CA GLN A 127 5.21 11.52 -16.39
C GLN A 127 6.64 12.00 -16.62
N SER A 128 6.81 13.29 -16.95
CA SER A 128 8.13 13.92 -17.03
C SER A 128 8.87 13.82 -15.68
N GLU A 129 10.21 13.76 -15.73
CA GLU A 129 11.03 13.69 -14.51
C GLU A 129 10.76 14.84 -13.54
N ALA A 130 10.51 16.05 -14.06
CA ALA A 130 10.17 17.22 -13.23
C ALA A 130 8.85 17.03 -12.47
N LEU A 131 7.81 16.49 -13.11
CA LEU A 131 6.52 16.23 -12.46
C LEU A 131 6.62 15.08 -11.44
N GLN A 132 7.48 14.09 -11.70
CA GLN A 132 7.78 13.03 -10.73
C GLN A 132 8.46 13.57 -9.48
N ASP A 133 9.44 14.45 -9.64
CA ASP A 133 10.15 15.07 -8.51
C ASP A 133 9.22 15.99 -7.70
N GLU A 134 8.32 16.72 -8.37
CA GLU A 134 7.26 17.49 -7.72
C GLU A 134 6.32 16.58 -6.91
N THR A 135 5.89 15.46 -7.48
CA THR A 135 5.04 14.47 -6.80
C THR A 135 5.72 13.95 -5.52
N LEU A 136 7.01 13.61 -5.58
CA LEU A 136 7.77 13.17 -4.41
C LEU A 136 7.85 14.26 -3.33
N ALA A 137 8.04 15.52 -3.72
CA ALA A 137 8.07 16.64 -2.78
C ALA A 137 6.73 16.80 -2.05
N VAL A 138 5.61 16.68 -2.77
CA VAL A 138 4.27 16.75 -2.18
C VAL A 138 4.00 15.55 -1.29
N LEU A 139 4.34 14.33 -1.71
CA LEU A 139 4.19 13.12 -0.88
C LEU A 139 4.96 13.24 0.43
N LYS A 140 6.20 13.73 0.39
CA LYS A 140 7.03 13.96 1.58
C LYS A 140 6.40 14.92 2.59
N ALA A 141 5.65 15.92 2.10
CA ALA A 141 4.98 16.91 2.93
C ALA A 141 3.55 16.46 3.34
N SER A 142 2.99 15.44 2.71
CA SER A 142 1.62 14.97 2.90
C SER A 142 1.48 14.04 4.13
N PRO A 143 0.25 13.72 4.59
CA PRO A 143 0.08 12.74 5.68
C PRO A 143 0.18 11.29 5.22
N PHE A 144 0.47 11.04 3.93
CA PHE A 144 0.37 9.72 3.35
C PHE A 144 1.63 8.89 3.56
N ASN A 145 1.45 7.62 3.91
CA ASN A 145 2.53 6.64 4.09
C ASN A 145 2.36 5.41 3.17
N LYS A 146 1.43 5.49 2.20
CA LYS A 146 1.25 4.51 1.13
C LYS A 146 0.82 5.22 -0.16
N ILE A 147 1.27 4.74 -1.31
CA ILE A 147 0.80 5.23 -2.61
C ILE A 147 0.48 4.08 -3.57
N ARG A 148 -0.71 4.13 -4.18
CA ARG A 148 -1.09 3.20 -5.26
C ARG A 148 -0.54 3.68 -6.59
N MET A 149 0.22 2.81 -7.26
CA MET A 149 0.88 3.13 -8.53
C MET A 149 0.94 1.92 -9.47
N CYS A 150 0.70 2.16 -10.75
CA CYS A 150 0.75 1.16 -11.80
C CYS A 150 2.18 0.96 -12.30
N VAL A 151 2.60 -0.30 -12.43
CA VAL A 151 3.79 -0.64 -13.20
C VAL A 151 3.58 -0.22 -14.64
N PHE A 152 2.57 -0.78 -15.31
CA PHE A 152 2.27 -0.44 -16.70
C PHE A 152 1.72 0.99 -16.87
N PRO A 153 1.93 1.61 -18.05
CA PRO A 153 1.38 2.93 -18.33
C PRO A 153 -0.15 2.89 -18.35
N LYS A 154 -0.76 4.00 -17.95
CA LYS A 154 -2.21 4.17 -17.87
C LYS A 154 -2.69 5.03 -19.02
N ARG A 155 -3.63 4.52 -19.81
CA ARG A 155 -4.41 5.30 -20.77
C ARG A 155 -5.84 5.46 -20.28
N TYR A 156 -6.25 6.71 -20.07
CA TYR A 156 -7.58 7.01 -19.58
C TYR A 156 -8.05 8.42 -19.97
N THR A 157 -9.30 8.77 -19.64
CA THR A 157 -9.72 10.17 -19.70
C THR A 157 -8.75 11.02 -18.87
N TYR A 158 -8.27 12.13 -19.46
CA TYR A 158 -7.24 13.05 -18.93
C TYR A 158 -5.80 12.54 -18.98
N ASN A 159 -5.55 11.27 -19.27
CA ASN A 159 -4.20 10.73 -19.44
C ASN A 159 -4.07 9.99 -20.77
N THR A 160 -3.61 10.70 -21.79
CA THR A 160 -3.48 10.18 -23.16
C THR A 160 -2.10 10.39 -23.77
N ALA A 161 -1.17 10.97 -23.02
CA ALA A 161 0.21 11.13 -23.47
C ALA A 161 0.88 9.76 -23.55
N GLU A 162 1.68 9.54 -24.59
CA GLU A 162 2.49 8.33 -24.68
C GLU A 162 3.67 8.46 -23.69
N PRO A 163 3.97 7.41 -22.91
CA PRO A 163 5.11 7.43 -21.99
C PRO A 163 6.43 7.41 -22.77
N GLU A 164 7.49 7.94 -22.14
CA GLU A 164 8.84 7.93 -22.69
C GLU A 164 9.42 6.51 -22.82
N LEU A 165 9.09 5.65 -21.87
CA LEU A 165 9.59 4.27 -21.78
C LEU A 165 8.43 3.30 -21.61
N PHE A 166 8.60 2.12 -22.19
CA PHE A 166 7.70 0.99 -22.07
C PHE A 166 8.42 -0.17 -21.38
N PRO A 167 7.69 -1.11 -20.75
CA PRO A 167 8.27 -2.29 -20.11
C PRO A 167 8.96 -3.26 -21.08
N PHE A 168 8.58 -3.24 -22.36
CA PHE A 168 9.09 -4.14 -23.40
C PHE A 168 9.77 -3.36 -24.53
N GLN A 169 10.70 -4.02 -25.21
CA GLN A 169 11.34 -3.48 -26.40
C GLN A 169 10.33 -3.34 -27.54
N GLY A 170 10.58 -2.38 -28.44
CA GLY A 170 9.70 -2.06 -29.55
C GLY A 170 8.95 -0.74 -29.33
N SER A 171 7.87 -0.56 -30.08
CA SER A 171 7.01 0.61 -29.97
C SER A 171 5.58 0.23 -30.33
N LYS A 172 4.65 1.13 -30.06
CA LYS A 172 3.25 0.93 -30.44
C LYS A 172 3.07 0.76 -31.96
N GLU A 173 3.85 1.49 -32.77
CA GLU A 173 3.76 1.45 -34.23
C GLU A 173 4.33 0.17 -34.83
N LEU A 174 5.38 -0.38 -34.20
CA LEU A 174 6.08 -1.57 -34.68
C LEU A 174 5.63 -2.87 -33.99
N GLY A 175 4.91 -2.76 -32.88
CA GLY A 175 4.64 -3.85 -31.97
C GLY A 175 5.70 -3.95 -30.87
N PHE A 176 5.28 -4.40 -29.69
CA PHE A 176 6.16 -4.71 -28.57
C PHE A 176 6.60 -6.18 -28.65
N ASP A 177 7.89 -6.42 -28.43
CA ASP A 177 8.44 -7.76 -28.22
C ASP A 177 8.26 -8.16 -26.75
N LEU A 178 7.17 -8.88 -26.46
CA LEU A 178 6.81 -9.32 -25.10
C LEU A 178 7.81 -10.33 -24.50
N GLU A 179 8.76 -10.82 -25.29
CA GLU A 179 9.84 -11.67 -24.78
C GLU A 179 11.07 -10.87 -24.34
N ARG A 180 11.15 -9.57 -24.63
CA ARG A 180 12.31 -8.72 -24.33
C ARG A 180 11.92 -7.48 -23.54
N PHE A 181 12.34 -7.44 -22.28
CA PHE A 181 12.15 -6.26 -21.43
C PHE A 181 13.07 -5.11 -21.82
N GLU A 182 12.66 -3.89 -21.48
CA GLU A 182 13.45 -2.66 -21.56
C GLU A 182 14.00 -2.29 -20.17
N PRO A 183 15.28 -2.59 -19.85
CA PRO A 183 15.82 -2.40 -18.49
C PRO A 183 15.76 -0.96 -18.00
N ARG A 184 15.83 0.04 -18.88
CA ARG A 184 15.75 1.46 -18.47
C ARG A 184 14.42 1.79 -17.80
N PHE A 185 13.33 1.16 -18.24
CA PHE A 185 12.01 1.32 -17.63
C PHE A 185 12.01 0.84 -16.18
N PHE A 186 12.50 -0.37 -15.92
CA PHE A 186 12.51 -0.95 -14.58
C PHE A 186 13.51 -0.26 -13.65
N ARG A 187 14.68 0.17 -14.16
CA ARG A 187 15.63 0.99 -13.39
C ARG A 187 15.00 2.33 -12.95
N LYS A 188 14.16 2.95 -13.79
CA LYS A 188 13.40 4.16 -13.43
C LYS A 188 12.37 3.87 -12.33
N LEU A 189 11.59 2.80 -12.46
CA LEU A 189 10.64 2.34 -11.44
C LEU A 189 11.33 2.07 -10.10
N GLU A 190 12.42 1.31 -10.09
CA GLU A 190 13.23 0.99 -8.90
C GLU A 190 13.74 2.22 -8.17
N ARG A 191 14.24 3.22 -8.93
CA ARG A 191 14.69 4.49 -8.36
C ARG A 191 13.55 5.18 -7.61
N ARG A 192 12.34 5.20 -8.19
CA ARG A 192 11.16 5.83 -7.59
C ARG A 192 10.67 5.05 -6.37
N ILE A 193 10.66 3.72 -6.40
CA ILE A 193 10.32 2.87 -5.24
C ILE A 193 11.31 3.11 -4.09
N LYS A 194 12.61 3.16 -4.38
CA LYS A 194 13.63 3.47 -3.38
C LYS A 194 13.39 4.82 -2.72
N GLN A 195 13.10 5.85 -3.53
CA GLN A 195 12.82 7.19 -3.01
C GLN A 195 11.57 7.21 -2.11
N LEU A 196 10.51 6.47 -2.45
CA LEU A 196 9.35 6.29 -1.57
C LEU A 196 9.76 5.64 -0.24
N GLY A 197 10.57 4.59 -0.29
CA GLY A 197 11.05 3.89 0.91
C GLY A 197 11.93 4.76 1.80
N ASP A 198 12.79 5.60 1.20
CA ASP A 198 13.62 6.58 1.92
C ASP A 198 12.77 7.67 2.63
N MET A 199 11.50 7.82 2.24
CA MET A 199 10.52 8.75 2.86
C MET A 199 9.55 8.05 3.82
N GLY A 200 9.68 6.73 4.04
CA GLY A 200 8.73 5.96 4.85
C GLY A 200 7.36 5.79 4.18
N ILE A 201 7.34 5.72 2.84
CA ILE A 201 6.13 5.51 2.05
C ILE A 201 6.17 4.13 1.40
N GLU A 202 5.13 3.35 1.68
CA GLU A 202 4.88 2.05 1.05
C GLU A 202 4.45 2.25 -0.42
N ALA A 203 5.14 1.58 -1.34
CA ALA A 203 4.81 1.52 -2.75
C ALA A 203 3.84 0.36 -2.98
N ASP A 204 2.56 0.68 -3.17
CA ASP A 204 1.52 -0.30 -3.50
C ASP A 204 1.48 -0.51 -5.01
N ILE A 205 2.20 -1.55 -5.45
CA ILE A 205 2.53 -1.84 -6.84
C ILE A 205 1.39 -2.58 -7.50
N ILE A 206 0.67 -1.88 -8.37
CA ILE A 206 -0.37 -2.45 -9.23
C ILE A 206 0.30 -3.14 -10.42
N LEU A 207 0.24 -4.48 -10.42
CA LEU A 207 0.90 -5.32 -11.41
C LEU A 207 0.15 -5.35 -12.75
N PHE A 208 -1.19 -5.33 -12.71
CA PHE A 208 -2.06 -5.33 -13.89
C PHE A 208 -3.23 -4.35 -13.73
N HIS A 209 -3.79 -3.85 -14.83
CA HIS A 209 -4.97 -2.98 -14.80
C HIS A 209 -5.68 -2.90 -16.17
N PRO A 210 -6.96 -2.47 -16.23
CA PRO A 210 -7.72 -2.36 -17.48
C PRO A 210 -7.44 -1.06 -18.27
N TYR A 211 -6.57 -0.17 -17.77
CA TYR A 211 -6.30 1.15 -18.36
C TYR A 211 -5.34 1.10 -19.56
N ASP A 212 -5.62 0.23 -20.51
CA ASP A 212 -4.88 0.07 -21.75
C ASP A 212 -5.90 -0.08 -22.89
N LYS A 213 -6.80 -1.06 -22.77
CA LYS A 213 -7.86 -1.39 -23.73
C LYS A 213 -7.29 -1.72 -25.11
N GLY A 214 -6.18 -2.47 -25.12
CA GLY A 214 -5.47 -2.87 -26.33
C GLY A 214 -4.74 -1.74 -27.05
N HIS A 215 -4.53 -0.59 -26.41
CA HIS A 215 -3.76 0.51 -26.99
C HIS A 215 -2.25 0.19 -27.03
N TRP A 216 -1.72 -0.43 -25.98
CA TRP A 216 -0.38 -1.04 -25.96
C TRP A 216 -0.45 -2.57 -25.90
N GLY A 217 -1.53 -3.11 -25.34
CA GLY A 217 -1.79 -4.55 -25.30
C GLY A 217 -1.25 -5.27 -24.05
N PHE A 218 -0.77 -4.55 -23.04
CA PHE A 218 -0.28 -5.15 -21.79
C PHE A 218 -1.43 -5.70 -20.93
N ASP A 219 -2.67 -5.25 -21.17
CA ASP A 219 -3.88 -5.79 -20.53
C ASP A 219 -4.36 -7.14 -21.06
N ARG A 220 -3.68 -7.67 -22.10
CA ARG A 220 -4.12 -8.85 -22.87
C ARG A 220 -2.99 -9.74 -23.35
N MET A 221 -1.88 -9.72 -22.62
CA MET A 221 -0.76 -10.62 -22.87
C MET A 221 -1.19 -12.08 -22.71
N SER A 222 -0.45 -12.98 -23.35
CA SER A 222 -0.65 -14.42 -23.17
C SER A 222 -0.32 -14.83 -21.73
N ALA A 223 -0.81 -16.00 -21.31
CA ALA A 223 -0.50 -16.51 -19.96
C ALA A 223 1.01 -16.67 -19.72
N GLU A 224 1.76 -17.07 -20.76
CA GLU A 224 3.21 -17.23 -20.70
C GLU A 224 3.94 -15.89 -20.56
N ASP A 225 3.44 -14.84 -21.22
CA ASP A 225 3.98 -13.49 -21.11
C ASP A 225 3.68 -12.86 -19.76
N ASP A 226 2.47 -13.08 -19.21
CA ASP A 226 2.14 -12.65 -17.85
C ASP A 226 3.09 -13.28 -16.81
N ASP A 227 3.35 -14.58 -16.92
CA ASP A 227 4.20 -15.32 -15.98
C ASP A 227 5.64 -14.84 -16.04
N ALA A 228 6.16 -14.62 -17.26
CA ALA A 228 7.50 -14.09 -17.45
C ALA A 228 7.63 -12.65 -16.91
N TYR A 229 6.62 -11.80 -17.17
CA TYR A 229 6.55 -10.47 -16.60
C TYR A 229 6.55 -10.49 -15.07
N LEU A 230 5.70 -11.32 -14.46
CA LEU A 230 5.62 -11.44 -13.01
C LEU A 230 6.96 -11.87 -12.41
N ARG A 231 7.55 -12.97 -12.90
CA ARG A 231 8.86 -13.45 -12.42
C ARG A 231 9.93 -12.36 -12.53
N TYR A 232 9.96 -11.64 -13.65
CA TYR A 232 10.92 -10.57 -13.87
C TYR A 232 10.71 -9.39 -12.90
N VAL A 233 9.48 -8.92 -12.74
CA VAL A 233 9.16 -7.83 -11.79
C VAL A 233 9.47 -8.22 -10.35
N ILE A 234 9.12 -9.44 -9.94
CA ILE A 234 9.36 -9.93 -8.58
C ILE A 234 10.86 -10.04 -8.30
N ALA A 235 11.65 -10.63 -9.21
CA ALA A 235 13.10 -10.73 -9.07
C ALA A 235 13.77 -9.35 -8.92
N ARG A 236 13.21 -8.33 -9.58
CA ARG A 236 13.73 -6.96 -9.52
C ARG A 236 13.31 -6.21 -8.25
N LEU A 237 12.05 -6.33 -7.83
CA LEU A 237 11.46 -5.44 -6.83
C LEU A 237 11.28 -6.07 -5.45
N SER A 238 11.27 -7.40 -5.31
CA SER A 238 11.03 -8.04 -4.01
C SER A 238 12.08 -7.72 -2.95
N ALA A 239 13.29 -7.29 -3.29
CA ALA A 239 14.25 -6.90 -2.27
C ALA A 239 13.96 -5.53 -1.60
N TYR A 240 13.01 -4.75 -2.12
CA TYR A 240 12.64 -3.45 -1.56
C TYR A 240 11.55 -3.63 -0.50
N ARG A 241 11.91 -3.45 0.78
CA ARG A 241 11.02 -3.67 1.94
C ARG A 241 9.69 -2.91 1.92
N ASN A 242 9.60 -1.80 1.18
CA ASN A 242 8.42 -0.96 1.13
C ASN A 242 7.47 -1.34 -0.03
N VAL A 243 7.64 -2.50 -0.66
CA VAL A 243 6.78 -2.97 -1.75
C VAL A 243 5.56 -3.71 -1.21
N TRP A 244 4.38 -3.36 -1.73
CA TRP A 244 3.18 -4.18 -1.59
C TRP A 244 2.73 -4.62 -2.98
N TRP A 245 2.19 -5.83 -3.09
CA TRP A 245 1.71 -6.38 -4.34
C TRP A 245 0.19 -6.23 -4.46
N SER A 246 -0.26 -5.29 -5.28
CA SER A 246 -1.65 -5.25 -5.74
C SER A 246 -1.72 -5.95 -7.10
N LEU A 247 -2.26 -7.18 -7.14
CA LEU A 247 -2.30 -7.96 -8.38
C LEU A 247 -2.98 -7.20 -9.52
N ALA A 248 -4.08 -6.51 -9.21
CA ALA A 248 -4.68 -5.62 -10.16
C ALA A 248 -5.32 -4.41 -9.48
N ASN A 249 -5.54 -3.37 -10.29
CA ASN A 249 -6.57 -2.40 -10.02
C ASN A 249 -7.77 -2.68 -10.94
N GLU A 250 -8.97 -2.73 -10.37
CA GLU A 250 -10.22 -3.07 -11.06
C GLU A 250 -10.12 -4.40 -11.84
N TYR A 251 -9.74 -5.48 -11.14
CA TYR A 251 -9.43 -6.78 -11.74
C TYR A 251 -10.58 -7.35 -12.60
N ASP A 252 -11.83 -7.14 -12.19
CA ASP A 252 -13.06 -7.59 -12.85
C ASP A 252 -13.39 -6.79 -14.12
N PHE A 253 -12.69 -5.68 -14.39
CA PHE A 253 -12.77 -4.98 -15.67
C PHE A 253 -11.78 -5.52 -16.72
N MET A 254 -10.82 -6.37 -16.32
CA MET A 254 -9.86 -7.00 -17.24
C MET A 254 -10.48 -8.22 -17.92
N ARG A 255 -11.15 -7.98 -19.05
CA ARG A 255 -11.96 -8.99 -19.77
C ARG A 255 -11.18 -10.18 -20.35
N GLU A 256 -9.86 -10.03 -20.50
CA GLU A 256 -8.99 -11.08 -21.06
C GLU A 256 -8.41 -12.00 -19.97
N LYS A 257 -8.69 -11.71 -18.69
CA LYS A 257 -8.27 -12.52 -17.55
C LYS A 257 -9.49 -13.13 -16.88
N ARG A 258 -9.34 -14.36 -16.41
CA ARG A 258 -10.35 -15.06 -15.62
C ARG A 258 -9.94 -15.12 -14.15
N THR A 259 -10.87 -15.52 -13.28
CA THR A 259 -10.59 -15.68 -11.84
C THR A 259 -9.42 -16.63 -11.57
N GLU A 260 -9.29 -17.71 -12.36
CA GLU A 260 -8.20 -18.68 -12.24
C GLU A 260 -6.84 -18.10 -12.63
N ASP A 261 -6.81 -17.08 -13.49
CA ASP A 261 -5.59 -16.36 -13.84
C ASP A 261 -5.10 -15.54 -12.64
N TRP A 262 -6.02 -14.91 -11.90
CA TRP A 262 -5.68 -14.18 -10.67
C TRP A 262 -5.15 -15.11 -9.58
N ASP A 263 -5.75 -16.30 -9.42
CA ASP A 263 -5.25 -17.33 -8.50
C ASP A 263 -3.82 -17.77 -8.86
N ARG A 264 -3.56 -18.01 -10.16
CA ARG A 264 -2.22 -18.33 -10.68
C ARG A 264 -1.23 -17.20 -10.41
N PHE A 265 -1.61 -15.95 -10.63
CA PHE A 265 -0.74 -14.79 -10.37
C PHE A 265 -0.38 -14.67 -8.89
N PHE A 266 -1.33 -14.86 -7.97
CA PHE A 266 -1.02 -14.92 -6.53
C PHE A 266 -0.01 -16.01 -6.21
N GLN A 267 -0.17 -17.21 -6.78
CA GLN A 267 0.73 -18.33 -6.55
C GLN A 267 2.14 -18.06 -7.10
N ILE A 268 2.26 -17.41 -8.25
CA ILE A 268 3.55 -16.99 -8.81
C ILE A 268 4.23 -15.97 -7.90
N VAL A 269 3.50 -14.95 -7.45
CA VAL A 269 4.05 -13.96 -6.50
C VAL A 269 4.47 -14.66 -5.20
N GLN A 270 3.64 -15.54 -4.65
CA GLN A 270 3.96 -16.30 -3.44
C GLN A 270 5.19 -17.20 -3.60
N GLN A 271 5.36 -17.82 -4.77
CA GLN A 271 6.48 -18.72 -5.04
C GLN A 271 7.81 -17.97 -5.23
N HIS A 272 7.77 -16.82 -5.90
CA HIS A 272 8.96 -16.10 -6.35
C HIS A 272 9.35 -14.91 -5.46
N ASP A 273 8.48 -14.43 -4.57
CA ASP A 273 8.83 -13.44 -3.54
C ASP A 273 9.33 -14.14 -2.27
N PRO A 274 10.65 -14.22 -2.03
CA PRO A 274 11.19 -14.98 -0.91
C PRO A 274 10.92 -14.32 0.45
N TYR A 275 10.44 -13.07 0.46
CA TYR A 275 10.21 -12.28 1.67
C TYR A 275 8.74 -12.22 2.05
N GLN A 276 7.84 -12.63 1.15
CA GLN A 276 6.39 -12.68 1.36
C GLN A 276 5.78 -11.32 1.68
N HIS A 277 6.01 -10.32 0.83
CA HIS A 277 5.38 -9.00 0.97
C HIS A 277 3.85 -9.15 0.97
N LEU A 278 3.17 -8.14 1.52
CA LEU A 278 1.72 -8.06 1.50
C LEU A 278 1.18 -8.14 0.07
N ARG A 279 0.18 -9.00 -0.15
CA ARG A 279 -0.49 -9.19 -1.43
C ARG A 279 -1.99 -9.06 -1.30
N SER A 280 -2.59 -8.32 -2.22
CA SER A 280 -4.04 -8.24 -2.39
C SER A 280 -4.44 -7.97 -3.84
N ILE A 281 -5.74 -7.76 -4.07
CA ILE A 281 -6.33 -7.46 -5.37
C ILE A 281 -7.54 -6.55 -5.18
N HIS A 282 -7.64 -5.52 -6.02
CA HIS A 282 -8.63 -4.46 -5.92
C HIS A 282 -9.72 -4.59 -6.99
N ASN A 283 -11.00 -4.56 -6.57
CA ASN A 283 -12.16 -4.66 -7.45
C ASN A 283 -12.47 -3.35 -8.19
N GLY A 284 -13.27 -3.46 -9.23
CA GLY A 284 -13.97 -2.42 -9.95
C GLY A 284 -15.38 -2.23 -9.38
N THR A 285 -16.01 -1.13 -9.77
CA THR A 285 -17.44 -0.95 -9.53
C THR A 285 -18.05 0.10 -10.46
N LYS A 286 -19.33 -0.08 -10.82
CA LYS A 286 -20.16 1.04 -11.24
C LYS A 286 -20.59 1.75 -9.95
N MET A 287 -19.85 2.78 -9.56
CA MET A 287 -20.11 3.54 -8.33
C MET A 287 -21.60 3.78 -8.07
N TYR A 288 -22.03 3.48 -6.84
CA TYR A 288 -23.42 3.57 -6.37
C TYR A 288 -24.39 2.53 -6.94
N ASP A 289 -23.88 1.47 -7.58
CA ASP A 289 -24.63 0.30 -8.00
C ASP A 289 -24.08 -0.97 -7.30
N PRO A 290 -24.68 -1.39 -6.18
CA PRO A 290 -24.26 -2.60 -5.46
C PRO A 290 -24.28 -3.87 -6.31
N SER A 291 -25.12 -3.92 -7.36
CA SER A 291 -25.21 -5.11 -8.23
C SER A 291 -23.98 -5.29 -9.13
N SER A 292 -23.13 -4.26 -9.22
CA SER A 292 -21.89 -4.30 -9.99
C SER A 292 -20.67 -4.74 -9.18
N LEU A 293 -20.83 -4.96 -7.87
CA LEU A 293 -19.72 -5.39 -7.00
C LEU A 293 -19.39 -6.86 -7.26
N HIS A 294 -18.24 -7.09 -7.87
CA HIS A 294 -17.63 -8.39 -8.00
C HIS A 294 -16.38 -8.42 -7.13
N LEU A 295 -16.52 -8.97 -5.93
CA LEU A 295 -15.40 -9.07 -5.00
C LEU A 295 -14.65 -10.38 -5.22
N TYR A 296 -13.33 -10.29 -5.18
CA TYR A 296 -12.49 -11.48 -5.13
C TYR A 296 -12.67 -12.14 -3.77
N ASP A 297 -12.45 -13.45 -3.69
CA ASP A 297 -12.47 -14.15 -2.40
C ASP A 297 -11.18 -13.83 -1.62
N HIS A 298 -11.20 -12.76 -0.84
CA HIS A 298 -10.08 -12.36 0.00
C HIS A 298 -9.85 -13.32 1.19
N ALA A 299 -10.71 -14.33 1.44
CA ALA A 299 -10.45 -15.34 2.48
C ALA A 299 -9.33 -16.32 2.06
N LYS A 300 -9.04 -16.43 0.76
CA LYS A 300 -8.00 -17.30 0.21
C LYS A 300 -6.64 -17.12 0.92
N PRO A 301 -5.88 -18.20 1.16
CA PRO A 301 -4.71 -18.18 2.05
C PRO A 301 -3.51 -17.39 1.51
N TRP A 302 -3.49 -17.06 0.23
CA TRP A 302 -2.44 -16.26 -0.42
C TRP A 302 -2.74 -14.75 -0.47
N VAL A 303 -3.86 -14.32 0.11
CA VAL A 303 -4.25 -12.92 0.23
C VAL A 303 -3.95 -12.46 1.66
N ASP A 304 -3.18 -11.39 1.83
CA ASP A 304 -2.73 -10.95 3.15
C ASP A 304 -3.66 -9.92 3.79
N HIS A 305 -4.43 -9.17 2.98
CA HIS A 305 -5.41 -8.17 3.41
C HIS A 305 -6.49 -7.95 2.34
N VAL A 306 -7.60 -7.32 2.70
CA VAL A 306 -8.64 -6.90 1.75
C VAL A 306 -8.25 -5.54 1.18
N SER A 307 -8.14 -5.42 -0.14
CA SER A 307 -8.01 -4.16 -0.88
C SER A 307 -9.29 -3.93 -1.68
N LEU A 308 -9.98 -2.82 -1.43
CA LEU A 308 -11.37 -2.63 -1.86
C LEU A 308 -11.62 -1.26 -2.53
N GLN A 309 -12.42 -1.28 -3.60
CA GLN A 309 -13.13 -0.10 -4.10
C GLN A 309 -14.58 -0.11 -3.59
N HIS A 310 -14.94 0.86 -2.75
CA HIS A 310 -16.32 1.00 -2.24
C HIS A 310 -16.65 2.43 -1.82
N TRP A 311 -17.80 2.95 -2.23
CA TRP A 311 -18.20 4.35 -1.94
C TRP A 311 -18.83 4.54 -0.55
N ASP A 312 -19.34 3.46 0.05
CA ASP A 312 -19.99 3.47 1.36
C ASP A 312 -19.10 2.77 2.38
N LEU A 313 -18.63 3.51 3.37
CA LEU A 313 -17.66 3.02 4.35
C LEU A 313 -18.34 2.27 5.50
N THR A 314 -19.67 2.28 5.57
CA THR A 314 -20.42 1.55 6.59
C THR A 314 -20.28 0.03 6.46
N VAL A 315 -19.95 -0.47 5.26
CA VAL A 315 -19.73 -1.90 4.99
C VAL A 315 -18.44 -2.45 5.60
N THR A 316 -17.52 -1.58 6.04
CA THR A 316 -16.18 -1.96 6.53
C THR A 316 -16.25 -3.05 7.60
N ASP A 317 -17.14 -2.91 8.59
CA ASP A 317 -17.26 -3.89 9.68
C ASP A 317 -17.77 -5.25 9.17
N ALA A 318 -18.75 -5.26 8.26
CA ALA A 318 -19.25 -6.49 7.67
C ALA A 318 -18.16 -7.23 6.87
N ILE A 319 -17.37 -6.50 6.08
CA ILE A 319 -16.26 -7.06 5.29
C ILE A 319 -15.14 -7.58 6.19
N ARG A 320 -14.78 -6.83 7.23
CA ARG A 320 -13.77 -7.22 8.22
C ARG A 320 -14.17 -8.53 8.92
N ARG A 321 -15.43 -8.64 9.37
CA ARG A 321 -15.97 -9.88 9.96
C ARG A 321 -16.04 -11.03 8.96
N GLN A 322 -16.37 -10.76 7.69
CA GLN A 322 -16.47 -11.76 6.65
C GLN A 322 -15.11 -12.40 6.33
N TYR A 323 -14.08 -11.59 6.11
CA TYR A 323 -12.78 -12.08 5.65
C TYR A 323 -11.78 -12.34 6.78
N ASN A 324 -12.00 -11.77 7.97
CA ASN A 324 -11.11 -11.91 9.12
C ASN A 324 -9.64 -11.55 8.78
N LYS A 325 -9.48 -10.46 8.04
CA LYS A 325 -8.20 -9.88 7.59
C LYS A 325 -8.31 -8.36 7.61
N PRO A 326 -7.19 -7.62 7.72
CA PRO A 326 -7.22 -6.17 7.68
C PRO A 326 -7.90 -5.68 6.41
N VAL A 327 -8.73 -4.65 6.53
CA VAL A 327 -9.48 -4.07 5.40
C VAL A 327 -8.90 -2.71 5.05
N VAL A 328 -8.45 -2.56 3.81
CA VAL A 328 -8.02 -1.29 3.23
C VAL A 328 -8.99 -0.93 2.11
N ILE A 329 -9.82 0.09 2.35
CA ILE A 329 -10.66 0.69 1.32
C ILE A 329 -9.78 1.66 0.53
N ASP A 330 -9.00 1.08 -0.38
CA ASP A 330 -8.00 1.76 -1.19
C ASP A 330 -8.60 2.81 -2.12
N GLU A 331 -9.87 2.66 -2.51
CA GLU A 331 -10.59 3.66 -3.30
C GLU A 331 -12.04 3.83 -2.81
N CYS A 332 -12.33 4.99 -2.20
CA CYS A 332 -13.67 5.36 -1.74
C CYS A 332 -14.15 6.65 -2.38
N CYS A 333 -14.13 6.71 -3.72
CA CYS A 333 -14.16 7.95 -4.50
C CYS A 333 -12.98 8.89 -4.19
N TYR A 334 -12.92 10.04 -4.89
CA TYR A 334 -11.85 11.03 -4.76
C TYR A 334 -12.42 12.44 -4.61
N GLU A 335 -11.73 13.26 -3.82
CA GLU A 335 -11.99 14.70 -3.72
C GLU A 335 -11.71 15.36 -5.07
N GLY A 336 -12.63 16.16 -5.62
CA GLY A 336 -12.39 16.80 -6.92
C GLY A 336 -13.64 17.35 -7.60
N ASP A 337 -13.54 17.58 -8.90
CA ASP A 337 -14.59 18.22 -9.70
C ASP A 337 -14.75 17.63 -11.12
N ILE A 338 -14.10 16.49 -11.42
CA ILE A 338 -14.28 15.84 -12.72
C ILE A 338 -15.75 15.38 -12.92
N PRO A 339 -16.24 15.24 -14.16
CA PRO A 339 -17.63 14.84 -14.43
C PRO A 339 -17.95 13.37 -14.09
N ARG A 340 -17.07 12.67 -13.38
CA ARG A 340 -17.23 11.26 -13.00
C ARG A 340 -17.53 11.16 -11.52
N ARG A 341 -18.55 10.37 -11.18
CA ARG A 341 -19.05 10.18 -9.80
C ARG A 341 -18.03 9.59 -8.82
N TRP A 342 -16.98 8.94 -9.33
CA TRP A 342 -15.88 8.43 -8.51
C TRP A 342 -14.87 9.52 -8.15
N GLY A 343 -14.90 10.72 -8.75
CA GLY A 343 -13.87 11.75 -8.54
C GLY A 343 -14.42 13.17 -8.38
N ASN A 344 -15.57 13.31 -7.71
CA ASN A 344 -16.20 14.61 -7.57
C ASN A 344 -16.89 14.82 -6.22
N ILE A 345 -16.38 14.18 -5.17
CA ILE A 345 -16.82 14.47 -3.80
C ILE A 345 -16.06 15.68 -3.25
N THR A 346 -16.60 16.32 -2.23
CA THR A 346 -15.91 17.44 -1.56
C THR A 346 -14.84 16.91 -0.59
N GLY A 347 -13.93 17.78 -0.16
CA GLY A 347 -12.97 17.42 0.87
C GLY A 347 -13.61 17.10 2.23
N GLU A 348 -14.78 17.70 2.54
CA GLU A 348 -15.55 17.35 3.74
C GLU A 348 -16.05 15.89 3.69
N GLU A 349 -16.54 15.46 2.53
CA GLU A 349 -17.01 14.09 2.31
C GLU A 349 -15.84 13.11 2.33
N MET A 350 -14.70 13.45 1.69
CA MET A 350 -13.49 12.62 1.78
C MET A 350 -13.03 12.46 3.24
N THR A 351 -13.05 13.56 4.00
CA THR A 351 -12.75 13.54 5.44
C THR A 351 -13.72 12.64 6.20
N HIS A 352 -15.02 12.75 5.93
CA HIS A 352 -16.04 11.91 6.54
C HIS A 352 -15.76 10.42 6.29
N ARG A 353 -15.43 10.04 5.05
CA ARG A 353 -15.13 8.66 4.68
C ARG A 353 -13.90 8.10 5.40
N PHE A 354 -12.85 8.90 5.55
CA PHE A 354 -11.68 8.52 6.34
C PHE A 354 -12.06 8.21 7.80
N TRP A 355 -12.81 9.12 8.44
CA TRP A 355 -13.27 8.91 9.81
C TRP A 355 -14.21 7.69 9.94
N GLU A 356 -15.14 7.52 9.00
CA GLU A 356 -16.10 6.41 9.00
C GLU A 356 -15.41 5.05 8.85
N GLY A 357 -14.49 4.92 7.89
CA GLY A 357 -13.75 3.68 7.66
C GLY A 357 -12.82 3.34 8.83
N MET A 358 -12.07 4.32 9.33
CA MET A 358 -11.12 4.13 10.43
C MET A 358 -11.83 3.80 11.76
N ALA A 359 -12.94 4.47 12.08
CA ALA A 359 -13.72 4.19 13.29
C ALA A 359 -14.44 2.82 13.27
N ARG A 360 -14.45 2.15 12.11
CA ARG A 360 -14.98 0.78 11.93
C ARG A 360 -13.88 -0.28 11.88
N GLY A 361 -12.64 0.10 12.16
CA GLY A 361 -11.48 -0.81 12.15
C GLY A 361 -10.95 -1.15 10.76
N GLY A 362 -11.26 -0.34 9.75
CA GLY A 362 -10.61 -0.41 8.45
C GLY A 362 -9.56 0.69 8.28
N TYR A 363 -8.93 0.70 7.10
CA TYR A 363 -8.02 1.75 6.64
C TYR A 363 -8.55 2.33 5.32
N VAL A 364 -8.20 3.57 5.00
CA VAL A 364 -8.82 4.30 3.89
C VAL A 364 -7.74 4.96 3.02
N GLY A 365 -7.90 4.83 1.71
CA GLY A 365 -7.08 5.46 0.69
C GLY A 365 -7.68 6.78 0.19
N HIS A 366 -6.84 7.81 0.11
CA HIS A 366 -7.17 9.10 -0.49
C HIS A 366 -6.99 9.06 -2.01
N GLY A 367 -7.66 9.98 -2.70
CA GLY A 367 -7.25 10.44 -4.01
C GLY A 367 -7.90 11.78 -4.32
N GLU A 368 -7.34 12.47 -5.32
CA GLU A 368 -7.75 13.80 -5.71
C GLU A 368 -7.83 13.95 -7.24
N THR A 369 -8.90 14.59 -7.71
CA THR A 369 -9.25 14.72 -9.14
C THR A 369 -9.80 16.10 -9.48
N TYR A 370 -9.06 17.17 -9.20
CA TYR A 370 -9.39 18.50 -9.71
C TYR A 370 -8.95 18.67 -11.17
N LEU A 371 -9.81 19.25 -12.00
CA LEU A 371 -9.48 19.65 -13.35
C LEU A 371 -8.43 20.76 -13.32
N HIS A 372 -7.35 20.56 -14.07
CA HIS A 372 -6.27 21.52 -14.22
C HIS A 372 -6.17 21.97 -15.68
N GLN A 373 -5.77 23.23 -15.91
CA GLN A 373 -5.62 23.80 -17.26
C GLN A 373 -4.64 22.99 -18.14
N ASP A 374 -3.63 22.39 -17.51
CA ASP A 374 -2.62 21.55 -18.16
C ASP A 374 -3.01 20.05 -18.21
N ASN A 375 -4.23 19.70 -17.81
CA ASN A 375 -4.73 18.33 -17.65
C ASN A 375 -3.89 17.44 -16.70
N ILE A 376 -3.06 18.04 -15.84
CA ILE A 376 -2.33 17.34 -14.78
C ILE A 376 -3.27 17.18 -13.60
N ILE A 377 -3.60 15.92 -13.29
CA ILE A 377 -4.53 15.55 -12.21
C ILE A 377 -3.83 14.55 -11.30
N TRP A 378 -3.77 14.85 -10.00
CA TRP A 378 -3.06 14.07 -8.98
C TRP A 378 -3.29 12.56 -9.11
N TRP A 379 -4.55 12.11 -9.06
CA TRP A 379 -4.95 10.70 -9.16
C TRP A 379 -4.27 9.88 -10.27
N SER A 380 -3.96 10.52 -11.40
CA SER A 380 -3.29 9.86 -12.53
C SER A 380 -1.82 10.27 -12.64
N HIS A 381 -1.51 11.55 -12.57
CA HIS A 381 -0.21 12.10 -12.98
C HIS A 381 0.70 12.45 -11.80
N GLY A 382 0.13 12.69 -10.62
CA GLY A 382 0.82 13.35 -9.52
C GLY A 382 0.85 14.85 -9.70
N GLY A 383 1.95 15.48 -9.27
CA GLY A 383 2.08 16.94 -9.20
C GLY A 383 1.63 17.48 -7.86
N GLN A 384 0.74 18.48 -7.88
CA GLN A 384 0.23 19.16 -6.69
C GLN A 384 -1.09 18.56 -6.20
N LEU A 385 -1.34 18.74 -4.90
CA LEU A 385 -2.65 18.56 -4.28
C LEU A 385 -3.31 19.94 -4.13
N HIS A 386 -4.57 20.03 -4.52
CA HIS A 386 -5.38 21.24 -4.52
C HIS A 386 -6.56 21.18 -3.53
N GLY A 387 -6.85 19.99 -3.01
CA GLY A 387 -7.94 19.72 -2.10
C GLY A 387 -7.69 20.16 -0.67
N THR A 388 -8.71 19.95 0.15
CA THR A 388 -8.78 20.34 1.55
C THR A 388 -8.72 19.15 2.50
N SER A 389 -9.00 17.93 2.02
CA SER A 389 -8.97 16.73 2.86
C SER A 389 -7.57 16.32 3.36
N PRO A 390 -6.43 16.57 2.66
CA PRO A 390 -5.12 16.12 3.16
C PRO A 390 -4.79 16.62 4.57
N GLU A 391 -5.06 17.89 4.90
CA GLU A 391 -4.79 18.39 6.25
C GLU A 391 -5.76 17.83 7.31
N ARG A 392 -7.02 17.55 6.94
CA ARG A 392 -7.99 16.87 7.82
C ARG A 392 -7.63 15.40 8.05
N ILE A 393 -7.07 14.73 7.04
CA ILE A 393 -6.53 13.37 7.16
C ILE A 393 -5.29 13.36 8.05
N ARG A 394 -4.41 14.37 7.95
CA ARG A 394 -3.29 14.55 8.88
C ARG A 394 -3.77 14.67 10.33
N PHE A 395 -4.81 15.46 10.56
CA PHE A 395 -5.40 15.61 11.89
C PHE A 395 -5.94 14.30 12.45
N LEU A 396 -6.65 13.49 11.65
CA LEU A 396 -7.06 12.14 12.06
C LEU A 396 -5.86 11.24 12.35
N ARG A 397 -4.83 11.25 11.49
CA ARG A 397 -3.61 10.47 11.67
C ARG A 397 -2.94 10.78 13.01
N GLN A 398 -2.78 12.06 13.35
CA GLN A 398 -2.23 12.49 14.65
C GLN A 398 -3.07 11.96 15.82
N ILE A 399 -4.40 12.00 15.74
CA ILE A 399 -5.28 11.49 16.80
C ILE A 399 -5.10 9.98 17.02
N LEU A 400 -4.92 9.22 15.94
CA LEU A 400 -4.73 7.76 16.01
C LEU A 400 -3.32 7.37 16.44
N GLU A 401 -2.29 8.10 15.99
CA GLU A 401 -0.90 7.90 16.43
C GLU A 401 -0.70 8.32 17.90
N ASP A 402 -1.48 9.28 18.42
CA ASP A 402 -1.51 9.69 19.83
C ASP A 402 -2.29 8.73 20.74
N ALA A 403 -2.87 7.64 20.20
CA ALA A 403 -3.54 6.64 21.02
C ALA A 403 -2.52 5.87 21.89
N PRO A 404 -2.87 5.48 23.14
CA PRO A 404 -1.93 4.83 24.05
C PRO A 404 -1.51 3.40 23.66
N GLY A 405 -2.08 2.84 22.60
CA GLY A 405 -1.85 1.46 22.17
C GLY A 405 -2.52 1.23 20.82
N LYS A 406 -2.73 -0.05 20.47
CA LYS A 406 -3.31 -0.49 19.20
C LYS A 406 -4.85 -0.50 19.31
N PRO A 407 -5.58 0.46 18.71
CA PRO A 407 -7.02 0.56 18.91
C PRO A 407 -7.75 -0.53 18.14
N VAL A 408 -8.62 -1.28 18.80
CA VAL A 408 -9.49 -2.30 18.17
C VAL A 408 -10.94 -1.81 18.09
N VAL A 409 -11.76 -2.44 17.27
CA VAL A 409 -13.22 -2.17 17.24
C VAL A 409 -13.85 -2.52 18.59
N LEU A 410 -14.69 -1.62 19.12
CA LEU A 410 -15.36 -1.79 20.40
C LEU A 410 -16.85 -2.09 20.20
N ASP A 411 -17.19 -3.38 20.05
CA ASP A 411 -18.57 -3.86 19.92
C ASP A 411 -19.45 -3.61 21.17
N THR A 412 -18.83 -3.26 22.30
CA THR A 412 -19.50 -2.85 23.54
C THR A 412 -20.20 -1.50 23.41
N VAL A 413 -19.68 -0.62 22.54
CA VAL A 413 -20.29 0.67 22.22
C VAL A 413 -21.33 0.47 21.13
N LYS A 414 -22.59 0.78 21.46
CA LYS A 414 -23.73 0.64 20.54
C LYS A 414 -24.03 1.95 19.82
N ASP A 415 -24.77 1.85 18.72
CA ASP A 415 -25.33 2.96 17.93
C ASP A 415 -24.31 3.88 17.24
N VAL A 416 -23.01 3.71 17.45
CA VAL A 416 -21.94 4.51 16.83
C VAL A 416 -20.69 3.66 16.59
N PRO A 417 -19.99 3.80 15.45
CA PRO A 417 -18.70 3.14 15.25
C PRO A 417 -17.68 3.67 16.26
N ALA A 418 -16.95 2.74 16.87
CA ALA A 418 -16.00 3.03 17.93
C ALA A 418 -14.77 2.13 17.83
N ILE A 419 -13.60 2.74 18.03
CA ILE A 419 -12.34 2.04 18.22
C ILE A 419 -11.68 2.47 19.52
N GLY A 420 -10.82 1.63 20.09
CA GLY A 420 -10.08 1.97 21.29
C GLY A 420 -9.52 0.77 22.03
N MET A 421 -9.33 0.95 23.33
CA MET A 421 -8.90 -0.06 24.29
C MET A 421 -9.90 -0.05 25.43
N GLU A 422 -10.66 -1.12 25.55
CA GLU A 422 -11.74 -1.24 26.52
C GLU A 422 -11.25 -0.88 27.94
N GLY A 423 -11.97 0.05 28.57
CA GLY A 423 -11.70 0.56 29.91
C GLY A 423 -10.51 1.49 30.07
N GLY A 424 -9.91 1.96 28.97
CA GLY A 424 -8.78 2.90 28.97
C GLY A 424 -8.95 4.06 27.99
N TYR A 425 -9.35 3.79 26.75
CA TYR A 425 -9.43 4.78 25.69
C TYR A 425 -10.53 4.41 24.69
N TYR A 426 -11.34 5.38 24.33
CA TYR A 426 -12.44 5.23 23.37
C TYR A 426 -12.40 6.37 22.37
N LEU A 427 -12.60 6.07 21.09
CA LEU A 427 -12.77 7.04 20.02
C LEU A 427 -14.01 6.66 19.21
N LEU A 428 -15.05 7.48 19.32
CA LEU A 428 -16.36 7.28 18.71
C LEU A 428 -16.53 8.30 17.60
N TYR A 429 -17.08 7.90 16.45
CA TYR A 429 -17.35 8.83 15.34
C TYR A 429 -18.83 8.89 14.98
N PHE A 430 -19.44 10.07 15.07
CA PHE A 430 -20.89 10.23 14.88
C PHE A 430 -21.29 10.47 13.42
N GLY A 431 -20.34 10.68 12.50
CA GLY A 431 -20.65 10.84 11.07
C GLY A 431 -21.70 11.92 10.82
N VAL A 432 -22.75 11.58 10.07
CA VAL A 432 -23.87 12.51 9.78
C VAL A 432 -24.84 12.71 10.95
N HIS A 433 -24.71 11.93 12.03
CA HIS A 433 -25.60 12.00 13.19
C HIS A 433 -25.23 13.16 14.11
N ARG A 434 -26.23 13.66 14.85
CA ARG A 434 -26.13 14.88 15.66
C ARG A 434 -26.68 14.72 17.08
N PRO A 435 -26.18 13.76 17.87
CA PRO A 435 -26.63 13.61 19.25
C PRO A 435 -26.34 14.89 20.04
N ALA A 436 -27.31 15.33 20.84
CA ALA A 436 -27.11 16.38 21.85
C ALA A 436 -26.57 15.80 23.17
N VAL A 437 -26.74 14.49 23.37
CA VAL A 437 -26.24 13.70 24.49
C VAL A 437 -25.94 12.30 23.96
N PHE A 438 -24.86 11.69 24.44
CA PHE A 438 -24.55 10.29 24.16
C PHE A 438 -24.41 9.50 25.48
N PRO A 439 -25.25 8.47 25.72
CA PRO A 439 -25.12 7.61 26.90
C PRO A 439 -23.91 6.68 26.74
N MET A 440 -23.13 6.51 27.81
CA MET A 440 -22.00 5.59 27.84
C MET A 440 -21.97 4.79 29.15
N GLU A 441 -21.57 3.54 29.04
CA GLU A 441 -21.25 2.67 30.16
C GLU A 441 -19.73 2.57 30.28
N LEU A 442 -19.14 3.35 31.19
CA LEU A 442 -17.71 3.33 31.48
C LEU A 442 -17.41 2.45 32.70
N PRO A 443 -16.20 1.89 32.85
CA PRO A 443 -15.84 1.12 34.04
C PRO A 443 -16.10 1.89 35.35
N GLU A 444 -16.83 1.26 36.27
CA GLU A 444 -17.02 1.81 37.62
C GLU A 444 -15.68 1.93 38.37
N GLY A 445 -15.57 2.95 39.22
CA GLY A 445 -14.38 3.17 40.04
C GLY A 445 -13.18 3.76 39.29
N LYS A 446 -13.30 4.00 37.98
CA LYS A 446 -12.34 4.76 37.18
C LYS A 446 -12.93 6.10 36.75
N GLU A 447 -12.09 7.12 36.71
CA GLU A 447 -12.47 8.42 36.17
C GLU A 447 -11.96 8.61 34.74
N PHE A 448 -12.80 9.21 33.90
CA PHE A 448 -12.50 9.49 32.51
C PHE A 448 -12.71 10.95 32.18
N THR A 449 -11.92 11.44 31.23
CA THR A 449 -12.11 12.75 30.59
C THR A 449 -12.66 12.56 29.19
N ALA A 450 -13.49 13.50 28.75
CA ALA A 450 -14.08 13.49 27.42
C ALA A 450 -13.68 14.73 26.61
N GLU A 451 -13.39 14.52 25.33
CA GLU A 451 -13.05 15.56 24.36
C GLU A 451 -13.93 15.42 23.13
N VAL A 452 -14.58 16.52 22.74
CA VAL A 452 -15.33 16.60 21.48
C VAL A 452 -14.36 17.06 20.40
N ILE A 453 -14.29 16.28 19.34
CA ILE A 453 -13.42 16.51 18.19
C ILE A 453 -14.30 16.92 17.03
N ASP A 454 -14.14 18.13 16.52
CA ASP A 454 -14.80 18.57 15.30
C ASP A 454 -13.90 18.23 14.11
N THR A 455 -14.28 17.21 13.34
CA THR A 455 -13.39 16.60 12.34
C THR A 455 -13.18 17.50 11.11
N GLN A 456 -14.09 18.43 10.88
CA GLN A 456 -14.07 19.32 9.71
C GLN A 456 -13.27 20.59 9.98
N SER A 457 -13.41 21.17 11.19
CA SER A 457 -12.64 22.33 11.64
C SER A 457 -11.31 21.96 12.31
N MET A 458 -11.06 20.67 12.54
CA MET A 458 -9.84 20.14 13.16
C MET A 458 -9.60 20.70 14.56
N THR A 459 -10.65 20.76 15.39
CA THR A 459 -10.57 21.27 16.76
C THR A 459 -10.87 20.18 17.78
N ILE A 460 -10.27 20.30 18.97
CA ILE A 460 -10.48 19.40 20.11
C ILE A 460 -10.89 20.26 21.31
N GLU A 461 -12.10 20.05 21.83
CA GLU A 461 -12.63 20.73 23.00
C GLU A 461 -12.83 19.76 24.15
N ARG A 462 -12.12 19.98 25.26
CA ARG A 462 -12.28 19.18 26.47
C ARG A 462 -13.55 19.58 27.22
N LEU A 463 -14.41 18.59 27.49
CA LEU A 463 -15.60 18.78 28.31
C LEU A 463 -15.22 18.96 29.78
N LYS A 464 -16.01 19.77 30.50
CA LYS A 464 -15.82 20.02 31.94
C LYS A 464 -16.24 18.81 32.75
N GLY A 465 -15.43 18.45 33.75
CA GLY A 465 -15.71 17.37 34.69
C GLY A 465 -15.05 16.03 34.32
N THR A 466 -15.43 14.99 35.06
CA THR A 466 -15.04 13.59 34.86
C THR A 466 -16.29 12.73 34.69
N PHE A 467 -16.12 11.58 34.03
CA PHE A 467 -17.18 10.62 33.73
C PHE A 467 -16.79 9.24 34.28
N SER A 468 -17.77 8.48 34.78
CA SER A 468 -17.59 7.13 35.35
C SER A 468 -18.92 6.40 35.36
N GLY A 469 -18.90 5.05 35.31
CA GLY A 469 -20.10 4.22 35.34
C GLY A 469 -21.08 4.53 34.19
N ALA A 470 -22.37 4.29 34.45
CA ALA A 470 -23.46 4.74 33.59
C ALA A 470 -23.52 6.27 33.58
N CYS A 471 -23.16 6.89 32.47
CA CYS A 471 -23.11 8.34 32.33
C CYS A 471 -23.66 8.82 30.99
N SER A 472 -23.83 10.12 30.86
CA SER A 472 -24.33 10.77 29.64
C SER A 472 -23.47 11.97 29.31
N ILE A 473 -22.86 11.94 28.14
CA ILE A 473 -21.89 12.95 27.71
C ILE A 473 -22.63 13.98 26.84
N PRO A 474 -22.64 15.27 27.23
CA PRO A 474 -23.27 16.32 26.43
C PRO A 474 -22.46 16.56 25.15
N LEU A 475 -23.16 16.70 24.03
CA LEU A 475 -22.57 16.92 22.71
C LEU A 475 -23.22 18.14 22.03
N PRO A 476 -22.50 18.85 21.15
CA PRO A 476 -23.00 20.06 20.50
C PRO A 476 -24.22 19.88 19.57
N GLY A 477 -24.70 18.66 19.29
CA GLY A 477 -25.82 18.45 18.37
C GLY A 477 -25.52 18.85 16.91
N ARG A 478 -24.26 18.65 16.46
CA ARG A 478 -23.78 18.92 15.10
C ARG A 478 -23.23 17.64 14.46
N PRO A 479 -23.27 17.49 13.12
CA PRO A 479 -22.65 16.36 12.43
C PRO A 479 -21.12 16.48 12.43
N TYR A 480 -20.47 15.40 12.01
CA TYR A 480 -19.03 15.25 11.83
C TYR A 480 -18.22 15.51 13.10
N LEU A 481 -18.78 15.09 14.23
CA LEU A 481 -18.10 15.09 15.50
C LEU A 481 -17.59 13.69 15.81
N ALA A 482 -16.42 13.63 16.44
CA ALA A 482 -15.94 12.47 17.17
C ALA A 482 -15.91 12.78 18.67
N LEU A 483 -16.00 11.74 19.49
CA LEU A 483 -15.83 11.82 20.94
C LEU A 483 -14.65 10.94 21.33
N ARG A 484 -13.67 11.54 21.99
CA ARG A 484 -12.54 10.81 22.57
C ARG A 484 -12.69 10.79 24.08
N VAL A 485 -12.70 9.59 24.67
CA VAL A 485 -12.80 9.38 26.12
C VAL A 485 -11.54 8.67 26.60
N ARG A 486 -10.87 9.21 27.62
CA ARG A 486 -9.59 8.71 28.13
C ARG A 486 -9.64 8.53 29.63
N SER A 487 -9.14 7.40 30.14
CA SER A 487 -8.99 7.18 31.57
C SER A 487 -7.94 8.11 32.14
N LEU A 488 -8.18 8.60 33.36
CA LEU A 488 -7.18 9.36 34.13
C LEU A 488 -6.12 8.45 34.77
N ASP A 489 -6.38 7.15 34.86
CA ASP A 489 -5.45 6.19 35.44
C ASP A 489 -4.39 5.76 34.42
N SER A 490 -3.18 6.27 34.59
CA SER A 490 -2.00 5.98 33.77
C SER A 490 -1.58 4.50 33.75
N SER A 491 -2.08 3.68 34.69
CA SER A 491 -1.75 2.25 34.79
C SER A 491 -2.39 1.36 33.71
N ALA A 492 -3.39 1.89 32.98
CA ALA A 492 -4.07 1.20 31.88
C ALA A 492 -3.45 1.48 30.50
N MET A 493 -2.60 2.50 30.37
CA MET A 493 -1.98 2.91 29.09
C MET A 493 -0.73 2.10 28.72
N ASN A 494 -0.16 1.31 29.64
CA ASN A 494 1.10 0.58 29.46
C ASN A 494 0.94 -0.95 29.42
N ARG A 495 -0.26 -1.48 29.17
CA ARG A 495 -0.49 -2.94 29.10
C ARG A 495 -1.32 -3.30 27.86
N GLN A 496 -0.65 -3.45 26.71
CA GLN A 496 -0.61 -4.67 25.90
C GLN A 496 0.19 -4.44 24.61
#